data_AF-A0A7X2M7C9-F1
#
_entry.id   AF-A0A7X2M7C9-F1
#
_cell.length_a   1.000
_cell.length_b   1.000
_cell.length_c   1.000
_cell.angle_alpha   90.00
_cell.angle_beta   90.00
_cell.angle_gamma   90.00
#
_symmetry.space_group_name_H-M   'P 1'
#
loop_
_entity.id
_entity.type
_entity.pdbx_description
1 polymer ?
#
loop_
_entity_poly.entity_id
_entity_poly.type
_entity_poly.pdbx_seq_one_letter_code
_entity_poly.pdbx_strand_id
1 'polypeptide(L)'
;MIIHHKTQIYTVKSGDTLSGIAEKYGTTYQQLAQMNGISNPDLIYSGQELKINGTADPAVKMYTVKSGDTLSGIAARYNTAYQKLAQINGIGNPDLIHPGQVIKIG
;
A
#
# COMPACT_ATOMS: atom_id res chain seq x y z
N MET A 1 -23.33 6.86 -5.38
CA MET A 1 -22.69 6.98 -4.05
C MET A 1 -21.48 7.90 -4.22
N ILE A 2 -21.53 9.13 -3.69
CA ILE A 2 -20.40 10.07 -3.80
C ILE A 2 -19.50 9.82 -2.59
N ILE A 3 -18.34 9.19 -2.81
CA ILE A 3 -17.32 9.02 -1.78
C ILE A 3 -16.60 10.36 -1.63
N HIS A 4 -16.73 11.00 -0.47
CA HIS A 4 -15.92 12.18 -0.15
C HIS A 4 -14.54 11.70 0.29
N HIS A 5 -13.50 11.97 -0.50
CA HIS A 5 -12.12 11.74 -0.09
C HIS A 5 -11.74 12.77 0.97
N LYS A 6 -11.93 12.43 2.25
CA LYS A 6 -11.46 13.28 3.34
C LYS A 6 -9.95 13.09 3.48
N THR A 7 -9.18 14.07 2.99
CA THR A 7 -7.75 14.16 3.28
C THR A 7 -7.57 14.43 4.77
N GLN A 8 -6.87 13.53 5.45
CA GLN A 8 -6.50 13.60 6.86
C GLN A 8 -4.99 13.77 6.96
N ILE A 9 -4.50 14.36 8.05
CA ILE A 9 -3.07 14.46 8.34
C ILE A 9 -2.75 13.45 9.45
N TYR A 10 -1.73 12.62 9.22
CA TYR A 10 -1.17 11.72 10.22
C TYR A 10 0.24 12.17 10.57
N THR A 11 0.49 12.42 11.85
CA THR A 11 1.84 12.69 12.35
C THR A 11 2.54 11.37 12.69
N VAL A 12 3.62 11.08 12.00
CA VAL A 12 4.46 9.88 12.19
C VAL A 12 4.96 9.83 13.63
N LYS A 13 4.85 8.65 14.25
CA LYS A 13 5.32 8.39 15.62
C LYS A 13 6.58 7.52 15.59
N SER A 14 7.34 7.56 16.68
CA SER A 14 8.48 6.66 16.85
C SER A 14 8.06 5.20 16.70
N GLY A 15 8.72 4.47 15.79
CA GLY A 15 8.42 3.07 15.48
C GLY A 15 7.41 2.86 14.35
N ASP A 16 6.80 3.91 13.81
CA ASP A 16 5.96 3.78 12.63
C ASP A 16 6.79 3.46 11.37
N THR A 17 6.19 2.69 10.47
CA THR A 17 6.69 2.47 9.10
C THR A 17 5.65 2.99 8.12
N LEU A 18 6.10 3.39 6.92
CA LEU A 18 5.17 3.87 5.89
C LEU A 18 4.16 2.78 5.49
N SER A 19 4.60 1.52 5.47
CA SER A 19 3.75 0.35 5.24
C SER A 19 2.72 0.13 6.33
N GLY A 20 3.10 0.19 7.62
CA GLY A 20 2.17 0.04 8.74
C GLY A 20 1.13 1.17 8.80
N ILE A 21 1.55 2.41 8.51
CA ILE A 21 0.61 3.54 8.39
C ILE A 21 -0.33 3.30 7.21
N ALA A 22 0.20 2.95 6.04
CA ALA A 22 -0.61 2.72 4.85
C ALA A 22 -1.67 1.63 5.09
N GLU A 23 -1.29 0.51 5.68
CA GLU A 23 -2.18 -0.60 6.05
C GLU A 23 -3.31 -0.12 6.98
N LYS A 24 -2.96 0.62 8.04
CA LYS A 24 -3.91 1.18 8.99
C LYS A 24 -4.97 2.06 8.32
N TYR A 25 -4.61 2.73 7.24
CA TYR A 25 -5.48 3.65 6.50
C TYR A 25 -6.04 3.05 5.20
N GLY A 26 -5.88 1.73 4.98
CA GLY A 26 -6.43 1.05 3.81
C GLY A 26 -5.83 1.54 2.48
N THR A 27 -4.55 1.89 2.48
CA THR A 27 -3.78 2.24 1.27
C THR A 27 -2.47 1.44 1.19
N THR A 28 -1.70 1.62 0.14
CA THR A 28 -0.36 1.03 0.00
C THR A 28 0.71 2.06 0.34
N TYR A 29 1.90 1.61 0.78
CA TYR A 29 2.99 2.53 1.05
C TYR A 29 3.42 3.28 -0.22
N GLN A 30 3.31 2.66 -1.40
CA GLN A 30 3.64 3.29 -2.68
C GLN A 30 2.71 4.48 -2.97
N GLN A 31 1.40 4.27 -2.83
CA GLN A 31 0.42 5.34 -3.03
C GLN A 31 0.57 6.42 -1.96
N LEU A 32 0.84 6.02 -0.72
CA LEU A 32 1.09 6.95 0.37
C LEU A 32 2.36 7.77 0.14
N ALA A 33 3.44 7.13 -0.31
CA ALA A 33 4.71 7.76 -0.67
C ALA A 33 4.51 8.75 -1.82
N GLN A 34 3.86 8.30 -2.90
CA GLN A 34 3.57 9.13 -4.08
C GLN A 34 2.74 10.36 -3.70
N MET A 35 1.72 10.19 -2.87
CA MET A 35 0.86 11.28 -2.39
C MET A 35 1.62 12.32 -1.56
N ASN A 36 2.68 11.90 -0.87
CA ASN A 36 3.48 12.74 0.00
C ASN A 36 4.84 13.13 -0.60
N GLY A 37 5.12 12.76 -1.85
CA GLY A 37 6.40 13.03 -2.50
C GLY A 37 7.60 12.34 -1.84
N ILE A 38 7.39 11.22 -1.13
CA ILE A 38 8.44 10.48 -0.44
C ILE A 38 9.20 9.64 -1.46
N SER A 39 10.49 9.94 -1.64
CA SER A 39 11.35 9.21 -2.57
C SER A 39 11.90 7.90 -1.97
N ASN A 40 12.13 7.86 -0.66
CA ASN A 40 12.56 6.67 0.05
C ASN A 40 11.50 6.28 1.11
N PRO A 41 10.65 5.28 0.82
CA PRO A 41 9.61 4.79 1.74
C PRO A 41 10.12 4.30 3.10
N ASP A 42 11.38 3.87 3.17
CA ASP A 42 12.01 3.36 4.39
C ASP A 42 12.56 4.49 5.28
N LEU A 43 12.57 5.73 4.80
CA LEU A 43 13.04 6.91 5.52
C LEU A 43 11.90 7.89 5.79
N ILE A 44 11.12 7.59 6.83
CA ILE A 44 10.18 8.54 7.45
C ILE A 44 10.63 8.91 8.86
N TYR A 45 10.33 10.13 9.28
CA TYR A 45 10.81 10.65 10.57
C TYR A 45 9.68 10.86 11.55
N SER A 46 9.90 10.58 12.84
CA SER A 46 8.95 10.94 13.89
C SER A 46 8.67 12.45 13.86
N GLY A 47 7.39 12.83 13.95
CA GLY A 47 6.94 14.21 13.79
C GLY A 47 6.65 14.63 12.34
N GLN A 48 7.03 13.83 11.34
CA GLN A 48 6.68 14.09 9.95
C GLN A 48 5.17 13.99 9.74
N GLU A 49 4.58 14.96 9.05
CA GLU A 49 3.16 14.95 8.70
C GLU A 49 2.95 14.29 7.34
N LEU A 50 2.06 13.31 7.29
CA LEU A 50 1.65 12.61 6.08
C LEU A 50 0.20 12.95 5.75
N LYS A 51 -0.03 13.37 4.51
CA LYS A 51 -1.36 13.41 3.89
C LYS A 51 -1.85 11.98 3.67
N ILE A 52 -3.02 11.69 4.21
CA ILE A 52 -3.70 10.42 4.10
C ILE A 52 -5.06 10.66 3.44
N ASN A 53 -5.29 10.11 2.25
CA ASN A 53 -6.65 10.01 1.74
C ASN A 53 -7.27 8.72 2.27
N GLY A 54 -7.87 8.82 3.46
CA GLY A 54 -8.55 7.71 4.11
C GLY A 54 -9.90 7.46 3.46
N THR A 55 -9.92 6.71 2.37
CA THR A 55 -11.06 5.84 2.07
C THR A 55 -10.53 4.43 2.20
N ALA A 56 -10.48 3.94 3.44
CA ALA A 56 -10.45 2.50 3.66
C ALA A 56 -11.78 1.99 3.11
N ASP A 57 -11.82 1.77 1.80
CA ASP A 57 -12.95 1.10 1.17
C ASP A 57 -12.88 -0.34 1.67
N PRO A 58 -13.82 -0.77 2.53
CA PRO A 58 -13.80 -2.12 3.08
C PRO A 58 -13.91 -3.20 1.99
N ALA A 59 -14.26 -2.82 0.75
CA ALA A 59 -14.23 -3.71 -0.40
C ALA A 59 -12.83 -3.96 -0.97
N VAL A 60 -11.85 -3.10 -0.70
CA VAL A 60 -10.47 -3.25 -1.21
C VAL A 60 -9.75 -4.31 -0.37
N LYS A 61 -9.65 -5.51 -0.93
CA LYS A 61 -8.92 -6.60 -0.31
C LYS A 61 -7.42 -6.35 -0.43
N MET A 62 -6.70 -6.46 0.68
CA MET A 62 -5.25 -6.37 0.71
C MET A 62 -4.62 -7.70 1.12
N TYR A 63 -3.40 -7.92 0.66
CA TYR A 63 -2.58 -9.07 1.00
C TYR A 63 -1.16 -8.65 1.32
N THR A 64 -0.64 -9.09 2.46
CA THR A 64 0.77 -8.89 2.83
C THR A 64 1.59 -10.06 2.31
N VAL A 65 2.53 -9.75 1.42
CA VAL A 65 3.47 -10.70 0.81
C VAL A 65 4.25 -11.43 1.90
N LYS A 66 4.31 -12.75 1.80
CA LYS A 66 5.06 -13.63 2.69
C LYS A 66 6.31 -14.14 1.98
N SER A 67 7.24 -14.69 2.78
CA SER A 67 8.44 -15.32 2.21
C SER A 67 8.04 -16.47 1.28
N GLY A 68 8.60 -16.48 0.06
CA GLY A 68 8.30 -17.45 -0.98
C GLY A 68 7.10 -17.11 -1.88
N ASP A 69 6.37 -16.03 -1.60
CA ASP A 69 5.28 -15.59 -2.47
C ASP A 69 5.83 -14.99 -3.78
N THR A 70 5.06 -15.18 -4.85
CA THR A 70 5.21 -14.49 -6.14
C THR A 70 3.94 -13.70 -6.44
N LEU A 71 4.05 -12.62 -7.22
CA LEU A 71 2.86 -11.84 -7.58
C LEU A 71 1.85 -12.69 -8.37
N SER A 72 2.35 -13.62 -9.21
CA SER A 72 1.55 -14.59 -9.94
C SER A 72 0.87 -15.62 -9.04
N GLY A 73 1.57 -16.16 -8.04
CA GLY A 73 0.98 -17.09 -7.07
C GLY A 73 -0.11 -16.45 -6.22
N ILE A 74 0.12 -15.21 -5.78
CA ILE A 74 -0.91 -14.41 -5.07
C ILE A 74 -2.10 -14.17 -5.99
N ALA A 75 -1.87 -13.73 -7.23
CA ALA A 75 -2.94 -13.47 -8.18
C ALA A 75 -3.81 -14.72 -8.44
N ALA A 76 -3.18 -15.87 -8.65
CA ALA A 76 -3.87 -17.14 -8.85
C ALA A 76 -4.72 -17.52 -7.62
N ARG A 77 -4.19 -17.37 -6.41
CA ARG A 77 -4.91 -17.63 -5.15
C ARG A 77 -6.20 -16.80 -5.01
N TYR A 78 -6.16 -15.56 -5.51
CA TYR A 78 -7.29 -14.64 -5.47
C TYR A 78 -8.09 -14.58 -6.78
N ASN A 79 -7.88 -15.54 -7.68
CA ASN A 79 -8.58 -15.66 -8.95
C ASN A 79 -8.54 -14.35 -9.78
N THR A 80 -7.36 -13.74 -9.88
CA THR A 80 -7.11 -12.50 -10.62
C THR A 80 -5.84 -12.61 -11.44
N ALA A 81 -5.60 -11.64 -12.32
CA ALA A 81 -4.40 -11.58 -13.15
C ALA A 81 -3.30 -10.81 -12.42
N TYR A 82 -2.05 -11.32 -12.47
CA TYR A 82 -0.92 -10.64 -11.85
C TYR A 82 -0.66 -9.27 -12.49
N GLN A 83 -0.94 -9.11 -13.79
CA GLN A 83 -0.83 -7.82 -14.48
C GLN A 83 -1.79 -6.78 -13.88
N LYS A 84 -3.02 -7.21 -13.54
CA LYS A 84 -3.98 -6.35 -12.85
C LYS A 84 -3.45 -5.96 -11.48
N LEU A 85 -2.91 -6.92 -10.72
CA LEU A 85 -2.29 -6.62 -9.43
C LEU A 85 -1.11 -5.66 -9.56
N ALA A 86 -0.22 -5.89 -10.53
CA ALA A 86 0.92 -5.03 -10.78
C ALA A 86 0.47 -3.60 -11.11
N GLN A 87 -0.53 -3.47 -11.99
CA GLN A 87 -1.06 -2.17 -12.40
C GLN A 87 -1.68 -1.39 -11.23
N ILE A 88 -2.58 -2.00 -10.45
CA ILE A 88 -3.26 -1.29 -9.34
C ILE A 88 -2.33 -0.97 -8.17
N ASN A 89 -1.20 -1.68 -8.07
CA ASN A 89 -0.18 -1.46 -7.04
C ASN A 89 1.04 -0.69 -7.56
N GLY A 90 1.05 -0.27 -8.83
CA GLY A 90 2.19 0.46 -9.42
C GLY A 90 3.50 -0.34 -9.44
N ILE A 91 3.43 -1.66 -9.52
CA ILE A 91 4.61 -2.54 -9.51
C ILE A 91 5.18 -2.60 -10.93
N GLY A 92 6.33 -1.96 -11.14
CA GLY A 92 7.02 -1.94 -12.43
C GLY A 92 7.69 -3.27 -12.80
N ASN A 93 8.20 -4.00 -11.79
CA ASN A 93 8.74 -5.35 -11.98
C ASN A 93 7.94 -6.36 -11.13
N PRO A 94 7.03 -7.15 -11.74
CA PRO A 94 6.21 -8.15 -11.06
C PRO A 94 6.99 -9.24 -10.31
N ASP A 95 8.24 -9.50 -10.72
CA ASP A 95 9.10 -10.51 -10.10
C ASP A 95 9.82 -9.99 -8.85
N LEU A 96 9.79 -8.66 -8.64
CA LEU A 96 10.42 -8.01 -7.50
C LEU A 96 9.36 -7.54 -6.51
N ILE A 97 8.83 -8.49 -5.74
CA ILE A 97 8.04 -8.22 -4.54
C ILE A 97 8.79 -8.68 -3.29
N HIS A 98 8.60 -7.97 -2.19
CA HIS A 98 9.33 -8.24 -0.95
C HIS A 98 8.38 -8.72 0.16
N PRO A 99 8.79 -9.66 1.03
CA PRO A 99 8.04 -9.99 2.23
C PRO A 99 7.70 -8.73 3.05
N GLY A 100 6.46 -8.62 3.51
CA GLY A 100 5.94 -7.43 4.17
C GLY A 100 5.34 -6.37 3.22
N GLN A 101 5.55 -6.49 1.91
CA GLN A 101 4.88 -5.64 0.93
C GLN A 101 3.37 -5.90 0.94
N VAL A 102 2.57 -4.83 0.97
CA VAL A 102 1.11 -4.92 0.91
C VAL A 102 0.64 -4.74 -0.54
N ILE A 103 -0.19 -5.66 -1.00
CA ILE A 103 -0.71 -5.76 -2.37
C ILE A 103 -2.23 -5.63 -2.31
N LYS A 104 -2.79 -4.64 -3.00
CA LYS A 104 -4.22 -4.57 -3.33
C LYS A 104 -4.56 -5.72 -4.26
N ILE A 105 -5.62 -6.46 -3.95
CA ILE A 105 -6.03 -7.67 -4.66
C ILE A 105 -7.21 -7.41 -5.61
N GLY A 106 -8.05 -6.42 -5.30
CA GLY A 106 -9.26 -6.10 -6.06
C GLY A 106 -9.79 -4.73 -5.71
#